data_AF-A0A5F8G3Y9-F1
#
_entry.id   AF-A0A5F8G3Y9-F1
#
_cell.length_a   1.000
_cell.length_b   1.000
_cell.length_c   1.000
_cell.angle_alpha   90.00
_cell.angle_beta   90.00
_cell.angle_gamma   90.00
#
_symmetry.space_group_name_H-M   'P 1'
#
loop_
_entity.id
_entity.type
_entity.pdbx_description
1 polymer ?
#
loop_
_entity_poly.entity_id
_entity_poly.type
_entity_poly.pdbx_seq_one_letter_code
_entity_poly.pdbx_strand_id
1 'polypeptide(L)'
;MFFLEDSSKLFRVIALPLMEKAIAFDCTTVYQSLCITFSWLCSLHSASILGGCSSSHGIKDFLLSMPFFDLQGRLGLDIDKWMTILSAEQPYKIPARCHAFEKEFIECAHGIGMTRAKKECKLELDDFIECLHRRKTIERLGQVMKRKEQLMKEGKYTPPDCHSGKDKPRP
;
A
#
# COMPACT_ATOMS: atom_id res chain seq x y z
N MET A 1 -7.75 37.37 -26.85
CA MET A 1 -7.39 35.95 -27.04
C MET A 1 -8.04 35.19 -25.90
N PHE A 2 -9.07 34.41 -26.23
CA PHE A 2 -9.89 33.47 -25.44
C PHE A 2 -10.06 33.68 -23.92
N PHE A 3 -11.26 34.18 -23.58
CA PHE A 3 -12.06 33.83 -22.39
C PHE A 3 -12.63 32.41 -22.51
N LEU A 4 -12.93 31.77 -21.35
CA LEU A 4 -13.98 30.76 -21.05
C LEU A 4 -13.52 29.96 -19.82
N GLU A 5 -13.99 30.16 -18.57
CA GLU A 5 -15.31 30.42 -17.99
C GLU A 5 -16.32 29.25 -18.14
N ASP A 6 -16.51 28.54 -17.02
CA ASP A 6 -17.66 27.75 -16.57
C ASP A 6 -18.32 26.71 -17.50
N SER A 7 -17.96 25.43 -17.26
CA SER A 7 -18.61 24.24 -17.83
C SER A 7 -19.92 23.81 -17.15
N SER A 8 -20.51 24.66 -16.29
CA SER A 8 -21.66 24.29 -15.45
C SER A 8 -23.04 24.57 -16.07
N LYS A 9 -23.10 25.20 -17.25
CA LYS A 9 -24.38 25.61 -17.89
C LYS A 9 -24.87 24.69 -19.02
N LEU A 10 -24.14 23.64 -19.38
CA LEU A 10 -24.59 22.70 -20.42
C LEU A 10 -25.49 21.57 -19.89
N PHE A 11 -25.72 21.51 -18.58
CA PHE A 11 -26.45 20.41 -17.94
C PHE A 11 -27.97 20.65 -17.77
N ARG A 12 -28.51 21.79 -18.23
CA ARG A 12 -29.87 22.22 -17.87
C ARG A 12 -30.88 22.43 -19.01
N VAL A 13 -30.57 22.06 -20.25
CA VAL A 13 -31.48 22.35 -21.38
C VAL A 13 -32.25 21.14 -21.91
N ILE A 14 -31.94 19.90 -21.52
CA ILE A 14 -32.67 18.75 -22.08
C ILE A 14 -33.10 17.81 -20.96
N ALA A 15 -33.97 18.33 -20.10
CA ALA A 15 -34.86 17.51 -19.29
C ALA A 15 -36.24 17.47 -19.97
N LEU A 16 -36.56 16.30 -20.53
CA LEU A 16 -37.91 15.74 -20.72
C LEU A 16 -38.81 16.44 -21.76
N PRO A 17 -39.44 15.68 -22.68
CA PRO A 17 -40.33 14.61 -22.25
C PRO A 17 -40.21 13.31 -23.07
N LEU A 18 -40.42 12.18 -22.40
CA LEU A 18 -41.24 11.04 -22.84
C LEU A 18 -40.75 9.77 -22.14
N MET A 19 -41.45 9.47 -21.05
CA MET A 19 -41.63 8.12 -20.57
C MET A 19 -42.24 7.28 -21.69
N GLU A 20 -41.51 6.26 -22.15
CA GLU A 20 -42.02 4.94 -22.52
C GLU A 20 -40.97 4.20 -23.36
N LYS A 21 -40.17 3.38 -22.69
CA LYS A 21 -39.73 2.03 -23.09
C LYS A 21 -38.55 1.64 -22.21
N ALA A 22 -38.88 0.92 -21.14
CA ALA A 22 -37.91 0.12 -20.43
C ALA A 22 -37.40 -0.97 -21.38
N ILE A 23 -36.13 -0.85 -21.79
CA ILE A 23 -35.35 -1.99 -22.26
C ILE A 23 -34.08 -1.96 -21.41
N ALA A 24 -34.08 -2.76 -20.36
CA ALA A 24 -32.88 -3.08 -19.62
C ALA A 24 -31.93 -3.81 -20.56
N PHE A 25 -30.79 -3.19 -20.89
CA PHE A 25 -29.72 -3.84 -21.62
C PHE A 25 -28.74 -4.40 -20.58
N ASP A 26 -28.95 -5.65 -20.19
CA ASP A 26 -28.12 -6.35 -19.23
C ASP A 26 -26.70 -6.55 -19.77
N CYS A 27 -25.72 -6.00 -19.04
CA CYS A 27 -24.27 -6.04 -19.31
C CYS A 27 -23.68 -7.47 -19.27
N THR A 28 -24.47 -8.46 -18.85
CA THR A 28 -24.05 -9.88 -18.76
C THR A 28 -24.00 -10.59 -20.12
N THR A 29 -24.78 -10.15 -21.11
CA THR A 29 -24.86 -10.85 -22.41
C THR A 29 -23.65 -10.58 -23.32
N VAL A 30 -23.02 -9.41 -23.20
CA VAL A 30 -21.85 -9.06 -24.01
C VAL A 30 -20.59 -9.82 -23.53
N TYR A 31 -20.48 -10.07 -22.23
CA TYR A 31 -19.31 -10.75 -21.65
C TYR A 31 -19.29 -12.26 -21.95
N GLN A 32 -20.46 -12.88 -22.11
CA GLN A 32 -20.57 -14.32 -22.35
C GLN A 32 -20.27 -14.69 -23.81
N SER A 33 -20.57 -13.80 -24.77
CA SER A 33 -20.28 -14.03 -26.18
C SER A 33 -18.78 -13.94 -26.51
N LEU A 34 -18.03 -13.09 -25.79
CA LEU A 34 -16.57 -12.95 -25.95
C LEU A 34 -15.78 -14.12 -25.31
N CYS A 35 -16.32 -14.80 -24.29
CA CYS A 35 -15.65 -15.95 -23.67
C CYS A 35 -15.73 -17.23 -24.52
N ILE A 36 -16.80 -17.43 -25.29
CA ILE A 36 -16.99 -18.66 -26.08
C ILE A 36 -16.07 -18.69 -27.31
N THR A 37 -15.78 -17.52 -27.90
CA THR A 37 -14.90 -17.42 -29.08
C THR A 37 -13.42 -17.58 -28.72
N PHE A 38 -12.98 -17.17 -27.52
CA PHE A 38 -11.60 -17.37 -27.07
C PHE A 38 -11.30 -18.82 -26.64
N SER A 39 -12.31 -19.59 -26.17
CA SER A 39 -12.10 -20.99 -25.78
C SER A 39 -11.98 -21.94 -26.97
N TRP A 40 -12.57 -21.62 -28.12
CA TRP A 40 -12.48 -22.45 -29.33
C TRP A 40 -11.12 -22.32 -30.05
N LEU A 41 -10.51 -21.12 -30.04
CA LEU A 41 -9.19 -20.91 -30.62
C LEU A 41 -8.06 -21.63 -29.84
N CYS A 42 -8.22 -21.84 -28.54
CA CYS A 42 -7.23 -22.59 -27.75
C CYS A 42 -7.32 -24.12 -27.95
N SER A 43 -8.48 -24.63 -28.36
CA SER A 43 -8.69 -26.08 -28.55
C SER A 43 -8.17 -26.61 -29.89
N LEU A 44 -7.96 -25.75 -30.89
CA LEU A 44 -7.48 -26.18 -32.21
C LEU A 44 -5.95 -26.33 -32.32
N HIS A 45 -5.19 -25.97 -31.28
CA HIS A 45 -3.72 -26.04 -31.28
C HIS A 45 -3.15 -27.08 -30.31
N SER A 46 -3.95 -28.09 -29.93
CA SER A 46 -3.56 -29.12 -28.95
C SER A 46 -3.42 -30.53 -29.52
N ALA A 47 -3.42 -30.70 -30.85
CA ALA A 47 -3.32 -32.02 -31.47
C ALA A 47 -2.13 -32.08 -32.43
N SER A 48 -0.91 -32.14 -31.89
CA SER A 48 0.23 -32.82 -32.54
C SER A 48 1.46 -32.88 -31.63
N ILE A 49 1.75 -34.12 -31.20
CA ILE A 49 3.07 -34.70 -30.89
C ILE A 49 3.58 -34.61 -29.44
N LEU A 50 3.39 -35.75 -28.78
CA LEU A 50 4.14 -36.33 -27.66
C LEU A 50 5.65 -36.36 -27.94
N GLY A 51 6.44 -35.95 -26.96
CA GLY A 51 7.89 -36.19 -26.93
C GLY A 51 8.54 -35.51 -25.73
N GLY A 52 8.87 -36.28 -24.70
CA GLY A 52 9.37 -35.76 -23.44
C GLY A 52 10.73 -35.06 -23.52
N CYS A 53 10.96 -34.13 -22.59
CA CYS A 53 12.16 -34.08 -21.76
C CYS A 53 11.91 -33.07 -20.64
N SER A 54 11.75 -33.55 -19.40
CA SER A 54 11.83 -32.70 -18.21
C SER A 54 13.27 -32.24 -18.03
N SER A 55 13.57 -31.08 -18.59
CA SER A 55 14.78 -30.32 -18.28
C SER A 55 14.46 -28.85 -18.53
N SER A 56 13.71 -28.26 -17.61
CA SER A 56 13.75 -26.82 -17.38
C SER A 56 15.10 -26.46 -16.76
N HIS A 57 16.17 -26.69 -17.52
CA HIS A 57 17.41 -25.94 -17.35
C HIS A 57 17.05 -24.48 -17.44
N GLY A 58 17.51 -23.72 -16.44
CA GLY A 58 17.16 -22.35 -16.17
C GLY A 58 16.89 -21.56 -17.45
N ILE A 59 15.64 -21.11 -17.56
CA ILE A 59 15.34 -19.84 -18.21
C ILE A 59 16.15 -18.83 -17.39
N LYS A 60 17.39 -18.61 -17.82
CA LYS A 60 18.23 -17.55 -17.29
C LYS A 60 17.46 -16.29 -17.61
N ASP A 61 16.91 -15.69 -16.57
CA ASP A 61 16.47 -14.31 -16.56
C ASP A 61 17.64 -13.45 -17.04
N PHE A 62 17.79 -13.30 -18.35
CA PHE A 62 18.65 -12.31 -18.99
C PHE A 62 17.91 -10.97 -18.96
N LEU A 63 17.30 -10.66 -17.82
CA LEU A 63 16.89 -9.31 -17.48
C LEU A 63 18.20 -8.57 -17.25
N LEU A 64 18.48 -7.59 -18.11
CA LEU A 64 19.68 -6.75 -18.09
C LEU A 64 20.06 -6.38 -16.66
N SER A 65 21.02 -7.12 -16.08
CA SER A 65 21.55 -6.80 -14.77
C SER A 65 22.28 -5.49 -14.92
N MET A 66 21.71 -4.37 -14.47
CA MET A 66 22.46 -3.14 -14.32
C MET A 66 23.35 -3.33 -13.08
N PRO A 67 24.67 -3.54 -13.25
CA PRO A 67 25.54 -3.69 -12.11
C PRO A 67 25.56 -2.38 -11.31
N PHE A 68 25.42 -2.49 -9.99
CA PHE A 68 25.60 -1.35 -9.10
C PHE A 68 27.10 -1.09 -8.91
N PHE A 69 27.63 -0.06 -9.57
CA PHE A 69 29.02 0.38 -9.38
C PHE A 69 29.10 1.38 -8.22
N ASP A 70 29.59 0.94 -7.07
CA ASP A 70 29.78 1.80 -5.89
C ASP A 70 31.01 2.72 -6.02
N LEU A 71 30.90 3.75 -6.87
CA LEU A 71 31.91 4.80 -6.99
C LEU A 71 31.94 5.71 -5.76
N GLN A 72 30.79 5.92 -5.11
CA GLN A 72 30.66 6.77 -3.93
C GLN A 72 31.42 6.21 -2.73
N GLY A 73 31.30 4.90 -2.45
CA GLY A 73 32.05 4.22 -1.41
C GLY A 73 33.56 4.19 -1.67
N ARG A 74 33.99 4.04 -2.93
CA ARG A 74 35.42 4.00 -3.31
C ARG A 74 36.11 5.36 -3.28
N LEU A 75 35.41 6.41 -3.70
CA LEU A 75 35.93 7.78 -3.76
C LEU A 75 35.68 8.59 -2.48
N GLY A 76 34.88 8.06 -1.54
CA GLY A 76 34.52 8.75 -0.30
C GLY A 76 33.60 9.97 -0.51
N LEU A 77 32.84 9.99 -1.59
CA LEU A 77 31.89 11.06 -1.90
C LEU A 77 30.51 10.72 -1.30
N ASP A 78 29.86 11.70 -0.69
CA ASP A 78 28.47 11.62 -0.21
C ASP A 78 27.56 12.45 -1.11
N ILE A 79 27.00 11.81 -2.14
CA ILE A 79 26.07 12.46 -3.08
C ILE A 79 24.63 12.21 -2.64
N ASP A 80 24.31 10.96 -2.28
CA ASP A 80 22.95 10.52 -1.95
C ASP A 80 22.79 9.82 -0.58
N LYS A 81 23.90 9.48 0.11
CA LYS A 81 23.84 8.69 1.35
C LYS A 81 23.17 9.47 2.48
N TRP A 82 23.40 10.79 2.55
CA TRP A 82 22.78 11.68 3.53
C TRP A 82 21.23 11.68 3.52
N MET A 83 20.58 11.31 2.40
CA MET A 83 19.11 11.21 2.30
C MET A 83 18.57 9.79 2.44
N THR A 84 19.42 8.77 2.58
CA THR A 84 18.99 7.37 2.46
C THR A 84 18.24 6.86 3.70
N ILE A 85 18.60 7.36 4.88
CA ILE A 85 18.04 6.92 6.16
C ILE A 85 17.32 8.09 6.84
N LEU A 86 16.18 7.83 7.49
CA LEU A 86 15.46 8.88 8.24
C LEU A 86 16.24 9.29 9.51
N SER A 87 17.15 8.42 9.94
CA SER A 87 17.99 8.59 11.13
C SER A 87 19.33 9.27 10.87
N ALA A 88 19.58 9.73 9.64
CA ALA A 88 20.74 10.57 9.34
C ALA A 88 20.63 11.94 10.05
N GLU A 89 21.74 12.67 10.09
CA GLU A 89 21.75 14.03 10.63
C GLU A 89 20.81 14.93 9.80
N GLN A 90 19.69 15.32 10.42
CA GLN A 90 18.73 16.24 9.85
C GLN A 90 19.07 17.68 10.23
N PRO A 91 18.73 18.69 9.40
CA PRO A 91 18.86 20.09 9.78
C PRO A 91 18.10 20.35 11.08
N TYR A 92 18.70 21.14 11.97
CA TYR A 92 18.18 21.44 13.31
C TYR A 92 17.97 20.22 14.23
N LYS A 93 18.59 19.08 13.92
CA LYS A 93 18.51 17.84 14.73
C LYS A 93 17.07 17.38 14.96
N ILE A 94 16.21 17.59 13.96
CA ILE A 94 14.80 17.19 14.03
C ILE A 94 14.72 15.68 13.85
N PRO A 95 14.23 14.91 14.85
CA PRO A 95 14.09 13.47 14.71
C PRO A 95 12.85 13.11 13.89
N ALA A 96 12.94 12.08 13.06
CA ALA A 96 11.79 11.46 12.43
C ALA A 96 10.89 10.79 13.49
N ARG A 97 9.60 10.63 13.17
CA ARG A 97 8.61 9.99 14.08
C ARG A 97 9.01 8.58 14.51
N CYS A 98 9.68 7.84 13.62
CA CYS A 98 10.13 6.45 13.85
C CYS A 98 11.65 6.34 13.95
N HIS A 99 12.34 7.42 14.34
CA HIS A 99 13.80 7.47 14.41
C HIS A 99 14.41 6.36 15.29
N ALA A 100 13.85 6.12 16.48
CA ALA A 100 14.36 5.11 17.40
C ALA A 100 14.30 3.69 16.79
N PHE A 101 13.13 3.32 16.23
CA PHE A 101 12.92 1.99 15.65
C PHE A 101 13.76 1.75 14.41
N GLU A 102 13.91 2.76 13.54
CA GLU A 102 14.76 2.63 12.36
C GLU A 102 16.24 2.44 12.77
N LYS A 103 16.71 3.20 13.76
CA LYS A 103 18.07 3.11 14.27
C LYS A 103 18.36 1.72 14.85
N GLU A 104 17.47 1.19 15.70
CA GLU A 104 17.61 -0.15 16.27
C GLU A 104 17.65 -1.24 15.17
N PHE A 105 16.80 -1.11 14.15
CA PHE A 105 16.82 -2.03 13.01
C PHE A 105 18.13 -1.96 12.22
N ILE A 106 18.63 -0.76 11.92
CA ILE A 106 19.90 -0.58 11.19
C ILE A 106 21.07 -1.13 12.00
N GLU A 107 21.12 -0.86 13.30
CA GLU A 107 22.16 -1.36 14.20
C GLU A 107 22.15 -2.90 14.29
N CYS A 108 20.97 -3.51 14.33
CA CYS A 108 20.84 -4.97 14.28
C CYS A 108 21.27 -5.54 12.92
N ALA A 109 20.82 -4.94 11.80
CA ALA A 109 21.06 -5.47 10.46
C ALA A 109 22.48 -5.21 9.93
N HIS A 110 23.25 -4.35 10.60
CA HIS A 110 24.57 -3.93 10.16
C HIS A 110 25.57 -5.10 10.13
N GLY A 111 26.11 -5.40 8.94
CA GLY A 111 27.15 -6.43 8.75
C GLY A 111 26.66 -7.88 8.61
N ILE A 112 25.36 -8.15 8.78
CA ILE A 112 24.78 -9.51 8.74
C ILE A 112 24.26 -9.88 7.33
N GLY A 113 23.95 -8.86 6.52
CA GLY A 113 23.38 -9.01 5.17
C GLY A 113 21.86 -9.25 5.20
N MET A 114 21.17 -8.83 4.13
CA MET A 114 19.70 -8.76 4.09
C MET A 114 19.01 -10.13 4.29
N THR A 115 19.59 -11.21 3.77
CA THR A 115 18.98 -12.55 3.85
C THR A 115 18.86 -13.05 5.28
N ARG A 116 19.86 -12.74 6.12
CA ARG A 116 19.91 -13.18 7.51
C ARG A 116 19.28 -12.14 8.45
N ALA A 117 19.44 -10.85 8.17
CA ALA A 117 18.76 -9.76 8.88
C ALA A 117 17.23 -9.92 8.91
N LYS A 118 16.61 -10.43 7.82
CA LYS A 118 15.17 -10.73 7.80
C LYS A 118 14.70 -11.75 8.84
N LYS A 119 15.59 -12.62 9.32
CA LYS A 119 15.26 -13.66 10.30
C LYS A 119 15.67 -13.25 11.71
N GLU A 120 16.87 -12.71 11.87
CA GLU A 120 17.44 -12.33 13.16
C GLU A 120 16.86 -11.01 13.66
N CYS A 121 16.84 -9.98 12.81
CA CYS A 121 16.33 -8.64 13.13
C CYS A 121 14.85 -8.48 12.80
N LYS A 122 14.07 -9.56 12.93
CA LYS A 122 12.66 -9.57 12.54
C LYS A 122 11.83 -8.70 13.47
N LEU A 123 12.14 -8.69 14.75
CA LEU A 123 11.37 -7.97 15.76
C LEU A 123 11.48 -6.45 15.54
N GLU A 124 12.70 -5.97 15.36
CA GLU A 124 13.05 -4.57 15.11
C GLU A 124 12.43 -4.09 13.79
N LEU A 125 12.46 -4.94 12.76
CA LEU A 125 11.80 -4.65 11.49
C LEU A 125 10.27 -4.58 11.63
N ASP A 126 9.66 -5.50 12.37
CA ASP A 126 8.21 -5.54 12.60
C ASP A 126 7.74 -4.30 13.39
N ASP A 127 8.54 -3.85 14.36
CA ASP A 127 8.27 -2.63 15.14
C ASP A 127 8.46 -1.36 14.30
N PHE A 128 9.48 -1.31 13.44
CA PHE A 128 9.66 -0.21 12.50
C PHE A 128 8.48 -0.10 11.52
N ILE A 129 8.02 -1.22 10.95
CA ILE A 129 6.86 -1.27 10.07
C ILE A 129 5.56 -0.89 10.81
N GLU A 130 5.41 -1.31 12.07
CA GLU A 130 4.28 -0.90 12.91
C GLU A 130 4.30 0.62 13.14
N CYS A 131 5.46 1.21 13.46
CA CYS A 131 5.55 2.65 13.67
C CYS A 131 5.14 3.46 12.44
N LEU A 132 5.54 3.03 11.24
CA LEU A 132 5.21 3.69 9.98
C LEU A 132 3.71 3.61 9.65
N HIS A 133 3.10 2.43 9.78
CA HIS A 133 1.71 2.20 9.34
C HIS A 133 0.67 2.25 10.46
N ARG A 134 1.08 2.11 11.72
CA ARG A 134 0.24 2.08 12.94
C ARG A 134 -0.93 1.09 12.89
N ARG A 135 -0.80 0.00 12.13
CA ARG A 135 -1.89 -0.97 11.89
C ARG A 135 -2.42 -1.59 13.18
N LYS A 136 -1.52 -2.12 14.01
CA LYS A 136 -1.88 -2.76 15.29
C LYS A 136 -2.50 -1.73 16.25
N THR A 137 -1.96 -0.52 16.28
CA THR A 137 -2.51 0.59 17.08
C THR A 137 -3.94 0.94 16.66
N ILE A 138 -4.20 1.10 15.37
CA ILE A 138 -5.54 1.42 14.83
C ILE A 138 -6.53 0.29 15.12
N GLU A 139 -6.12 -0.96 14.90
CA GLU A 139 -6.95 -2.12 15.19
C GLU A 139 -7.34 -2.18 16.67
N ARG A 140 -6.36 -2.00 17.56
CA ARG A 140 -6.59 -1.97 19.02
C ARG A 140 -7.53 -0.83 19.41
N LEU A 141 -7.34 0.37 18.86
CA LEU A 141 -8.23 1.50 19.11
C LEU A 141 -9.66 1.21 18.67
N GLY A 142 -9.84 0.58 17.50
CA GLY A 142 -11.15 0.16 17.01
C GLY A 142 -11.84 -0.84 17.94
N GLN A 143 -11.10 -1.82 18.47
CA GLN A 143 -11.64 -2.77 19.46
C GLN A 143 -12.05 -2.09 20.77
N VAL A 144 -11.22 -1.15 21.27
CA VAL A 144 -11.51 -0.38 22.49
C VAL A 144 -12.76 0.49 22.30
N MET A 145 -12.90 1.15 21.15
CA MET A 145 -14.08 1.97 20.85
C MET A 145 -15.36 1.13 20.79
N LYS A 146 -15.32 -0.02 20.08
CA LYS A 146 -16.45 -0.96 20.02
C LYS A 146 -16.86 -1.45 21.41
N ARG A 147 -15.88 -1.82 22.24
CA ARG A 147 -16.15 -2.28 23.62
C ARG A 147 -16.71 -1.16 24.49
N LYS A 148 -16.20 0.07 24.36
CA LYS A 148 -16.74 1.26 25.04
C LYS A 148 -18.20 1.49 24.67
N GLU A 149 -18.54 1.45 23.38
CA GLU A 149 -19.92 1.63 22.90
C GLU A 149 -20.87 0.55 23.45
N GLN A 150 -20.43 -0.71 23.50
CA GLN A 150 -21.20 -1.80 24.12
C GLN A 150 -21.47 -1.52 25.60
N LEU A 151 -20.45 -1.13 26.37
CA LEU A 151 -20.61 -0.85 27.81
C LEU A 151 -21.45 0.40 28.09
N MET A 152 -21.41 1.41 27.21
CA MET A 152 -22.30 2.57 27.33
C MET A 152 -23.77 2.19 27.06
N LYS A 153 -24.03 1.31 26.08
CA LYS A 153 -25.38 0.78 25.81
C LYS A 153 -25.92 -0.06 26.96
N GLU A 154 -25.06 -0.80 27.64
CA GLU A 154 -25.40 -1.55 28.86
C GLU A 154 -25.54 -0.67 30.11
N GLY A 155 -25.18 0.61 30.04
CA GLY A 155 -25.20 1.55 31.17
C GLY A 155 -24.11 1.30 32.22
N LYS A 156 -23.15 0.41 31.96
CA LYS A 156 -22.08 0.03 32.91
C LYS A 156 -20.88 0.98 32.90
N TYR A 157 -20.75 1.81 31.87
CA TYR A 157 -19.62 2.72 31.71
C TYR A 157 -20.07 4.15 31.46
N THR A 158 -19.63 5.06 32.32
CA THR A 158 -19.75 6.51 32.15
C THR A 158 -18.37 7.12 31.87
N PRO A 159 -18.22 7.93 30.81
CA PRO A 159 -16.94 8.54 30.48
C PRO A 159 -16.51 9.55 31.57
N PRO A 160 -15.21 9.60 31.92
CA PRO A 160 -14.66 10.62 32.82
C PRO A 160 -14.84 12.05 32.29
N ASP A 161 -14.90 13.03 33.19
CA ASP A 161 -15.05 14.45 32.85
C ASP A 161 -13.94 14.99 31.92
N CYS A 162 -12.72 14.44 32.01
CA CYS A 162 -11.59 14.77 31.14
C CYS A 162 -11.83 14.41 29.67
N HIS A 163 -12.66 13.40 29.40
CA HIS A 163 -13.06 13.01 28.05
C HIS A 163 -14.27 13.81 27.54
N SER A 164 -14.95 14.55 28.42
CA SER A 164 -16.09 15.42 28.09
C SER A 164 -15.71 16.90 27.97
N GLY A 165 -14.43 17.24 28.17
CA GLY A 165 -13.92 18.61 28.00
C GLY A 165 -14.29 19.58 29.13
N LYS A 166 -14.76 19.07 30.27
CA LYS A 166 -15.12 19.90 31.44
C LYS A 166 -13.94 20.17 32.38
N ASP A 167 -12.84 19.44 32.21
CA ASP A 167 -11.63 19.59 33.01
C ASP A 167 -10.73 20.73 32.50
N LYS A 168 -10.00 21.34 33.43
CA LYS A 168 -9.01 22.38 33.11
C LYS A 168 -7.88 21.74 32.28
N PRO A 169 -7.50 22.32 31.12
CA PRO A 169 -6.39 21.80 30.33
C PRO A 169 -5.10 21.88 31.14
N ARG A 170 -4.22 20.88 30.95
CA ARG A 170 -2.84 21.00 31.43
C ARG A 170 -2.10 22.02 30.55
N PRO A 171 -1.25 22.88 31.15
CA PRO A 171 -0.47 23.88 30.44
C PRO A 171 0.51 23.25 29.45
#